data_AF-D6Z120-F1
#
_entry.id   AF-D6Z120-F1
#
_cell.length_a   1.000
_cell.length_b   1.000
_cell.length_c   1.000
_cell.angle_alpha   90.00
_cell.angle_beta   90.00
_cell.angle_gamma   90.00
#
_symmetry.space_group_name_H-M   'P 1'
#
loop_
_entity.id
_entity.type
_entity.pdbx_description
1 polymer ?
#
loop_
_entity_poly.entity_id
_entity_poly.type
_entity_poly.pdbx_seq_one_letter_code
_entity_poly.pdbx_strand_id
1 'polypeptide(L)'
;MLTSTPFIATLFAVLALMAGAWTLSLITKKACLADSFWGAGFILVAWTTWLMGPGTSRSLLVVVLISIWGVRLAYHITRRNWGKPEDRRYQAMRDYHGKKFWWISLFSVFLLQAVLLWLISIAPQVAQLSAKPAALTWLDWLGVAIWTVGMMFEATADRQMEKFRNDPANKGKVMDKGLWAWSRHPNYFGESLIWWGLFCVALAVPFGWLTLFSPLIITFLLLKVSGVALLEKEIGARRPGYEEYRKRVNAFFPWFPSRQ
;
A
#
# COMPACT_ATOMS: atom_id res chain seq x y z
N MET A 1 5.94 -27.08 -12.51
CA MET A 1 4.65 -26.37 -12.72
C MET A 1 4.37 -25.56 -11.47
N LEU A 2 3.92 -24.31 -11.59
CA LEU A 2 3.29 -23.65 -10.45
C LEU A 2 2.01 -24.43 -10.14
N THR A 3 1.91 -25.02 -8.94
CA THR A 3 0.66 -25.59 -8.47
C THR A 3 -0.25 -24.46 -8.01
N SER A 4 -1.58 -24.63 -8.11
CA SER A 4 -2.54 -23.63 -7.62
C SER A 4 -2.61 -23.59 -6.08
N THR A 5 -2.08 -24.61 -5.40
CA THR A 5 -2.16 -24.79 -3.95
C THR A 5 -1.63 -23.60 -3.14
N PRO A 6 -0.43 -23.03 -3.42
CA PRO A 6 0.07 -21.89 -2.65
C PRO A 6 -0.81 -20.65 -2.77
N PHE A 7 -1.33 -20.38 -3.97
CA PHE A 7 -2.20 -19.23 -4.21
C PHE A 7 -3.54 -19.35 -3.48
N ILE A 8 -4.11 -20.55 -3.43
CA ILE A 8 -5.35 -20.82 -2.69
C ILE A 8 -5.10 -20.68 -1.18
N ALA A 9 -4.00 -21.25 -0.69
CA ALA A 9 -3.62 -21.16 0.72
C ALA A 9 -3.43 -19.71 1.17
N THR A 10 -2.74 -18.89 0.37
CA THR A 10 -2.53 -17.47 0.69
C THR A 10 -3.82 -16.66 0.63
N LEU A 11 -4.74 -16.98 -0.29
CA LEU A 11 -6.06 -16.35 -0.34
C LEU A 11 -6.84 -16.63 0.94
N PHE A 12 -6.94 -17.89 1.37
CA PHE A 12 -7.64 -18.23 2.60
C PHE A 12 -6.97 -17.63 3.84
N ALA A 13 -5.63 -17.59 3.88
CA ALA A 13 -4.89 -16.97 4.97
C ALA A 13 -5.22 -15.48 5.12
N VAL A 14 -5.24 -14.72 4.02
CA VAL A 14 -5.56 -13.29 4.07
C VAL A 14 -7.05 -13.03 4.32
N LEU A 15 -7.95 -13.87 3.80
CA LEU A 15 -9.38 -13.80 4.11
C LEU A 15 -9.62 -14.01 5.61
N ALA A 16 -8.96 -15.01 6.21
CA ALA A 16 -9.05 -15.26 7.64
C ALA A 16 -8.48 -14.09 8.46
N LEU A 17 -7.34 -13.53 8.06
CA LEU A 17 -6.75 -12.35 8.72
C LEU A 17 -7.71 -11.14 8.68
N MET A 18 -8.28 -10.83 7.52
CA MET A 18 -9.18 -9.68 7.36
C MET A 18 -10.54 -9.92 8.02
N ALA A 19 -11.02 -11.16 8.07
CA ALA A 19 -12.20 -11.51 8.88
C ALA A 19 -11.93 -11.32 10.38
N GLY A 20 -10.74 -11.70 10.87
CA GLY A 20 -10.32 -11.41 12.25
C GLY A 20 -10.21 -9.92 12.53
N ALA A 21 -9.61 -9.15 11.61
CA ALA A 21 -9.54 -7.70 11.70
C ALA A 21 -10.94 -7.05 11.70
N TRP A 22 -11.89 -7.61 10.94
CA TRP A 22 -13.29 -7.19 10.96
C TRP A 22 -13.93 -7.43 12.32
N THR A 23 -13.78 -8.62 12.90
CA THR A 23 -14.28 -8.90 14.26
C THR A 23 -13.70 -7.91 15.28
N LEU A 24 -12.39 -7.66 15.22
CA LEU A 24 -11.74 -6.66 16.07
C LEU A 24 -12.28 -5.23 15.83
N SER A 25 -12.64 -4.90 14.59
CA SER A 25 -13.24 -3.61 14.23
C SER A 25 -14.63 -3.40 14.84
N LEU A 26 -15.40 -4.47 15.05
CA LEU A 26 -16.70 -4.40 15.72
C LEU A 26 -16.54 -4.14 17.22
N ILE A 27 -15.53 -4.76 17.86
CA ILE A 27 -15.21 -4.58 19.29
C ILE A 27 -14.68 -3.16 19.53
N THR A 28 -13.70 -2.74 18.73
CA THR A 28 -13.03 -1.44 18.88
C THR A 28 -13.81 -0.28 18.27
N LYS A 29 -14.88 -0.56 17.50
CA LYS A 29 -15.65 0.39 16.69
C LYS A 29 -14.77 1.20 15.72
N LYS A 30 -13.72 0.57 15.16
CA LYS A 30 -12.77 1.18 14.24
C LYS A 30 -12.55 0.33 12.99
N ALA A 31 -13.28 0.62 11.92
CA ALA A 31 -13.11 -0.03 10.62
C ALA A 31 -11.78 0.33 9.94
N CYS A 32 -11.14 1.45 10.35
CA CYS A 32 -9.78 1.82 9.91
C CYS A 32 -8.67 0.83 10.33
N LEU A 33 -9.00 -0.18 11.14
CA LEU A 33 -8.12 -1.32 11.38
C LEU A 33 -7.77 -2.05 10.08
N ALA A 34 -8.70 -2.13 9.11
CA ALA A 34 -8.44 -2.77 7.82
C ALA A 34 -7.15 -2.23 7.16
N ASP A 35 -6.98 -0.91 7.16
CA ASP A 35 -5.79 -0.25 6.62
C ASP A 35 -4.50 -0.58 7.40
N SER A 36 -4.60 -0.81 8.73
CA SER A 36 -3.44 -1.14 9.58
C SER A 36 -2.99 -2.58 9.37
N PHE A 37 -3.93 -3.49 9.07
CA PHE A 37 -3.67 -4.90 8.78
C PHE A 37 -3.18 -5.15 7.35
N TRP A 38 -3.22 -4.15 6.47
CA TRP A 38 -2.76 -4.26 5.09
C TRP A 38 -1.30 -4.70 4.98
N GLY A 39 -0.39 -4.04 5.72
CA GLY A 39 1.02 -4.42 5.77
C GLY A 39 1.22 -5.83 6.33
N ALA A 40 0.48 -6.19 7.39
CA ALA A 40 0.52 -7.54 7.98
C ALA A 40 -0.01 -8.62 7.03
N GLY A 41 -1.02 -8.32 6.21
CA GLY A 41 -1.54 -9.26 5.22
C GLY A 41 -0.54 -9.57 4.12
N PHE A 42 0.18 -8.57 3.61
CA PHE A 42 1.25 -8.81 2.63
C PHE A 42 2.39 -9.64 3.20
N ILE A 43 2.76 -9.39 4.46
CA ILE A 43 3.73 -10.23 5.19
C ILE A 43 3.23 -11.66 5.28
N LEU A 44 1.97 -11.86 5.70
CA LEU A 44 1.37 -13.18 5.82
C LEU A 44 1.41 -13.94 4.49
N VAL A 45 1.04 -13.29 3.39
CA VAL A 45 1.11 -13.89 2.05
C VAL A 45 2.56 -14.24 1.69
N ALA A 46 3.50 -13.32 1.84
CA ALA A 46 4.90 -13.53 1.48
C ALA A 46 5.57 -14.65 2.30
N TRP A 47 5.27 -14.77 3.59
CA TRP A 47 5.80 -15.85 4.43
C TRP A 47 5.13 -17.19 4.13
N THR A 48 3.82 -17.21 3.92
CA THR A 48 3.11 -18.45 3.54
C THR A 48 3.64 -18.97 2.21
N THR A 49 3.81 -18.10 1.22
CA THR A 49 4.37 -18.49 -0.08
C THR A 49 5.83 -18.92 0.02
N TRP A 50 6.65 -18.25 0.83
CA TRP A 50 8.03 -18.66 1.07
C TRP A 50 8.13 -20.05 1.70
N LEU A 51 7.30 -20.34 2.71
CA LEU A 51 7.25 -21.64 3.41
C LEU A 51 6.78 -22.79 2.50
N MET A 52 5.90 -22.49 1.54
CA MET A 52 5.40 -23.47 0.56
C MET A 52 6.27 -23.55 -0.70
N GLY A 53 7.23 -22.64 -0.85
CA GLY A 53 8.04 -22.48 -2.04
C GLY A 53 9.37 -23.26 -1.99
N PRO A 54 10.15 -23.20 -3.07
CA PRO A 54 11.41 -23.96 -3.19
C PRO A 54 12.58 -23.42 -2.33
N GLY A 55 12.37 -22.38 -1.51
CA GLY A 55 13.42 -21.83 -0.64
C GLY A 55 14.63 -21.20 -1.37
N THR A 56 14.42 -20.58 -2.53
CA THR A 56 15.50 -19.96 -3.32
C THR A 56 16.01 -18.65 -2.71
N SER A 57 17.18 -18.18 -3.15
CA SER A 57 17.70 -16.86 -2.78
C SER A 57 16.75 -15.73 -3.20
N ARG A 58 16.08 -15.87 -4.35
CA ARG A 58 15.02 -14.97 -4.81
C ARG A 58 13.82 -14.99 -3.87
N SER A 59 13.40 -16.16 -3.40
CA SER A 59 12.26 -16.23 -2.50
C SER A 59 12.55 -15.55 -1.16
N LEU A 60 13.77 -15.75 -0.63
CA LEU A 60 14.28 -15.06 0.55
C LEU A 60 14.35 -13.54 0.36
N LEU A 61 14.87 -13.09 -0.78
CA LEU A 61 14.92 -11.67 -1.12
C LEU A 61 13.52 -11.03 -1.06
N VAL A 62 12.55 -11.63 -1.75
CA VAL A 62 11.19 -11.08 -1.82
C VAL A 62 10.51 -11.04 -0.45
N VAL A 63 10.63 -12.10 0.37
CA VAL A 63 10.01 -12.11 1.71
C VAL A 63 10.63 -11.06 2.64
N VAL A 64 11.94 -10.83 2.52
CA VAL A 64 12.63 -9.77 3.28
C VAL A 64 12.16 -8.38 2.86
N LEU A 65 12.13 -8.09 1.55
CA LEU A 65 11.65 -6.78 1.05
C LEU A 65 10.21 -6.51 1.49
N ILE A 66 9.31 -7.47 1.34
CA ILE A 66 7.91 -7.32 1.77
C ILE A 66 7.82 -7.18 3.29
N SER A 67 8.63 -7.90 4.06
CA SER A 67 8.64 -7.78 5.53
C SER A 67 9.07 -6.39 5.98
N ILE A 68 10.15 -5.84 5.41
CA ILE A 68 10.63 -4.50 5.75
C ILE A 68 9.55 -3.45 5.45
N TRP A 69 8.97 -3.48 4.24
CA TRP A 69 7.92 -2.54 3.86
C TRP A 69 6.64 -2.74 4.67
N GLY A 70 6.18 -3.99 4.84
CA GLY A 70 4.94 -4.32 5.51
C GLY A 70 4.96 -3.95 7.00
N VAL A 71 6.08 -4.16 7.69
CA VAL A 71 6.25 -3.76 9.10
C VAL A 71 6.23 -2.23 9.20
N ARG A 72 6.94 -1.54 8.30
CA ARG A 72 6.94 -0.07 8.22
C ARG A 72 5.53 0.47 8.02
N LEU A 73 4.79 -0.07 7.05
CA LEU A 73 3.43 0.35 6.73
C LEU A 73 2.49 0.12 7.91
N ALA A 74 2.47 -1.09 8.46
CA ALA A 74 1.63 -1.44 9.60
C ALA A 74 1.94 -0.54 10.80
N TYR A 75 3.22 -0.32 11.11
CA TYR A 75 3.65 0.58 12.18
C TYR A 75 3.20 2.03 11.91
N HIS A 76 3.45 2.55 10.71
CA HIS A 76 3.14 3.93 10.37
C HIS A 76 1.63 4.21 10.46
N ILE A 77 0.80 3.38 9.83
CA ILE A 77 -0.67 3.54 9.84
C ILE A 77 -1.22 3.37 11.26
N THR A 78 -0.79 2.34 11.98
CA THR A 78 -1.22 2.12 13.38
C THR A 78 -0.89 3.31 14.25
N ARG A 79 0.37 3.79 14.22
CA ARG A 79 0.80 4.97 14.99
C ARG A 79 0.04 6.23 14.59
N ARG A 80 -0.19 6.43 13.29
CA ARG A 80 -0.93 7.59 12.76
C ARG A 80 -2.35 7.64 13.30
N ASN A 81 -3.00 6.50 13.49
CA ASN A 81 -4.40 6.40 13.92
C ASN A 81 -4.55 6.16 15.44
N TRP A 82 -3.47 5.88 16.15
CA TRP A 82 -3.49 5.59 17.59
C TRP A 82 -4.05 6.76 18.39
N GLY A 83 -4.97 6.46 19.31
CA GLY A 83 -5.63 7.46 20.16
C GLY A 83 -6.53 8.47 19.43
N LYS A 84 -6.71 8.36 18.10
CA LYS A 84 -7.56 9.27 17.32
C LYS A 84 -8.96 8.68 17.08
N PRO A 85 -9.96 9.54 16.81
CA PRO A 85 -11.25 9.11 16.29
C PRO A 85 -11.11 8.27 15.02
N GLU A 86 -12.16 7.50 14.69
CA GLU A 86 -12.23 6.73 13.44
C GLU A 86 -11.98 7.63 12.22
N ASP A 87 -11.34 7.10 11.18
CA ASP A 87 -11.11 7.85 9.95
C ASP A 87 -12.46 8.26 9.33
N ARG A 88 -12.53 9.51 8.85
CA ARG A 88 -13.75 10.14 8.33
C ARG A 88 -14.41 9.33 7.22
N ARG A 89 -13.61 8.64 6.38
CA ARG A 89 -14.14 7.77 5.32
C ARG A 89 -15.03 6.68 5.90
N TYR A 90 -14.59 6.04 6.97
CA TYR A 90 -15.35 4.98 7.62
C TYR A 90 -16.50 5.52 8.48
N GLN A 91 -16.34 6.69 9.09
CA GLN A 91 -17.43 7.38 9.78
C GLN A 91 -18.57 7.70 8.80
N ALA A 92 -18.27 8.33 7.66
CA ALA A 92 -19.27 8.64 6.64
C ALA A 92 -19.96 7.37 6.10
N MET A 93 -19.20 6.30 5.88
CA MET A 93 -19.76 5.01 5.47
C MET A 93 -20.66 4.39 6.55
N ARG A 94 -20.30 4.55 7.83
CA ARG A 94 -21.09 4.11 8.99
C ARG A 94 -22.39 4.89 9.12
N ASP A 95 -22.33 6.21 8.97
CA ASP A 95 -23.48 7.09 9.04
C ASP A 95 -24.45 6.79 7.88
N TYR A 96 -23.92 6.57 6.67
CA TYR A 96 -24.73 6.25 5.49
C TYR A 96 -25.44 4.89 5.59
N HIS A 97 -24.76 3.86 6.09
CA HIS A 97 -25.32 2.50 6.16
C HIS A 97 -26.01 2.16 7.49
N GLY A 98 -25.82 2.98 8.53
CA GLY A 98 -26.43 2.83 9.84
C GLY A 98 -26.28 1.42 10.42
N LYS A 99 -27.41 0.82 10.81
CA LYS A 99 -27.46 -0.54 11.42
C LYS A 99 -26.92 -1.64 10.50
N LYS A 100 -26.84 -1.42 9.18
CA LYS A 100 -26.32 -2.40 8.21
C LYS A 100 -24.80 -2.35 8.06
N PHE A 101 -24.13 -1.35 8.64
CA PHE A 101 -22.70 -1.15 8.46
C PHE A 101 -21.86 -2.37 8.84
N TRP A 102 -22.23 -3.13 9.88
CA TRP A 102 -21.43 -4.27 10.34
C TRP A 102 -21.23 -5.33 9.24
N TRP A 103 -22.29 -5.72 8.52
CA TRP A 103 -22.19 -6.70 7.44
C TRP A 103 -21.73 -6.08 6.12
N ILE A 104 -22.10 -4.82 5.83
CA ILE A 104 -21.63 -4.13 4.63
C ILE A 104 -20.12 -3.93 4.68
N SER A 105 -19.58 -3.52 5.84
CA SER A 105 -18.13 -3.35 6.02
C SER A 105 -17.36 -4.65 5.86
N LEU A 106 -17.93 -5.80 6.26
CA LEU A 106 -17.30 -7.11 6.01
C LEU A 106 -16.96 -7.28 4.53
N PHE A 107 -17.94 -7.08 3.63
CA PHE A 107 -17.74 -7.29 2.20
C PHE A 107 -17.03 -6.12 1.50
N SER A 108 -17.47 -4.89 1.75
CA SER A 108 -17.00 -3.69 1.03
C SER A 108 -15.67 -3.13 1.52
N VAL A 109 -15.28 -3.46 2.75
CA VAL A 109 -13.98 -3.05 3.32
C VAL A 109 -13.11 -4.27 3.48
N PHE A 110 -13.41 -5.18 4.39
CA PHE A 110 -12.42 -6.18 4.82
C PHE A 110 -12.15 -7.27 3.78
N LEU A 111 -13.18 -7.92 3.24
CA LEU A 111 -13.01 -8.98 2.24
C LEU A 111 -12.57 -8.43 0.88
N LEU A 112 -13.10 -7.28 0.45
CA LEU A 112 -12.58 -6.59 -0.73
C LEU A 112 -11.10 -6.28 -0.55
N GLN A 113 -10.70 -5.78 0.62
CA GLN A 113 -9.31 -5.52 0.94
C GLN A 113 -8.45 -6.79 0.90
N ALA A 114 -8.93 -7.91 1.44
CA ALA A 114 -8.26 -9.21 1.38
C ALA A 114 -7.98 -9.66 -0.07
N VAL A 115 -8.99 -9.57 -0.95
CA VAL A 115 -8.87 -9.97 -2.36
C VAL A 115 -7.91 -9.05 -3.12
N LEU A 116 -8.00 -7.74 -2.93
CA LEU A 116 -7.09 -6.79 -3.57
C LEU A 116 -5.64 -7.01 -3.12
N LEU A 117 -5.40 -7.19 -1.83
CA LEU A 117 -4.09 -7.52 -1.28
C LEU A 117 -3.54 -8.81 -1.90
N TRP A 118 -4.37 -9.86 -2.00
CA TRP A 118 -3.97 -11.11 -2.63
C TRP A 118 -3.62 -10.95 -4.11
N LEU A 119 -4.45 -10.24 -4.88
CA LEU A 119 -4.21 -9.97 -6.31
C LEU A 119 -2.90 -9.18 -6.52
N ILE A 120 -2.67 -8.15 -5.72
CA ILE A 120 -1.43 -7.36 -5.75
C ILE A 120 -0.23 -8.24 -5.36
N SER A 121 -0.41 -9.21 -4.46
CA SER A 121 0.66 -10.14 -4.08
C SER A 121 1.03 -11.16 -5.16
N ILE A 122 0.30 -11.29 -6.26
CA ILE A 122 0.58 -12.36 -7.23
C ILE A 122 1.96 -12.23 -7.88
N ALA A 123 2.41 -11.00 -8.21
CA ALA A 123 3.75 -10.79 -8.76
C ALA A 123 4.87 -11.31 -7.84
N PRO A 124 4.95 -10.88 -6.56
CA PRO A 124 5.96 -11.43 -5.66
C PRO A 124 5.77 -12.92 -5.37
N GLN A 125 4.53 -13.43 -5.33
CA GLN A 125 4.29 -14.87 -5.15
C GLN A 125 4.88 -15.69 -6.31
N VAL A 126 4.68 -15.27 -7.57
CA VAL A 126 5.26 -15.93 -8.74
C VAL A 126 6.79 -15.89 -8.69
N ALA A 127 7.37 -14.76 -8.27
CA ALA A 127 8.81 -14.64 -8.08
C ALA A 127 9.36 -15.63 -7.02
N GLN A 128 8.66 -15.78 -5.89
CA GLN A 128 9.06 -16.68 -4.80
C GLN A 128 8.91 -18.16 -5.15
N LEU A 129 7.85 -18.53 -5.89
CA LEU A 129 7.55 -19.93 -6.22
C LEU A 129 8.39 -20.47 -7.37
N SER A 130 9.12 -19.62 -8.11
CA SER A 130 9.96 -20.07 -9.21
C SER A 130 11.31 -20.58 -8.73
N ALA A 131 11.66 -21.79 -9.16
CA ALA A 131 13.00 -22.37 -9.02
C ALA A 131 13.98 -21.90 -10.11
N LYS A 132 13.49 -21.20 -11.14
CA LYS A 132 14.28 -20.77 -12.30
C LYS A 132 14.16 -19.27 -12.56
N PRO A 133 15.26 -18.60 -12.95
CA PRO A 133 16.64 -19.08 -12.88
C PRO A 133 17.08 -19.29 -11.42
N ALA A 134 18.02 -20.22 -11.19
CA ALA A 134 18.46 -20.57 -9.83
C ALA A 134 19.20 -19.40 -9.14
N ALA A 135 19.97 -18.64 -9.91
CA ALA A 135 20.67 -17.46 -9.44
C ALA A 135 19.79 -16.20 -9.57
N LEU A 136 20.15 -15.17 -8.78
CA LEU A 136 19.66 -13.81 -8.97
C LEU A 136 20.21 -13.25 -10.29
N THR A 137 19.37 -12.52 -10.99
CA THR A 137 19.63 -11.88 -12.28
C THR A 137 19.76 -10.37 -12.09
N TRP A 138 20.12 -9.66 -13.15
CA TRP A 138 20.13 -8.19 -13.13
C TRP A 138 18.75 -7.58 -12.88
N LEU A 139 17.66 -8.27 -13.26
CA LEU A 139 16.28 -7.83 -13.00
C LEU A 139 15.93 -7.85 -11.51
N ASP A 140 16.48 -8.82 -10.77
CA ASP A 140 16.32 -8.88 -9.31
C ASP A 140 16.95 -7.65 -8.66
N TRP A 141 18.17 -7.30 -9.07
CA TRP A 141 18.90 -6.13 -8.56
C TRP A 141 18.29 -4.80 -8.99
N LEU A 142 17.80 -4.71 -10.23
CA LEU A 142 17.03 -3.56 -10.69
C LEU A 142 15.75 -3.38 -9.85
N GLY A 143 15.05 -4.49 -9.58
CA GLY A 143 13.88 -4.50 -8.70
C GLY A 143 14.20 -4.01 -7.29
N VAL A 144 15.31 -4.46 -6.71
CA VAL A 144 15.80 -3.97 -5.40
C VAL A 144 16.11 -2.47 -5.44
N ALA A 145 16.75 -1.98 -6.50
CA ALA A 145 17.07 -0.56 -6.64
C ALA A 145 15.79 0.30 -6.71
N ILE A 146 14.84 -0.07 -7.57
CA ILE A 146 13.55 0.62 -7.70
C ILE A 146 12.78 0.56 -6.37
N TRP A 147 12.73 -0.61 -5.73
CA TRP A 147 12.08 -0.79 -4.44
C TRP A 147 12.71 0.09 -3.35
N THR A 148 14.04 0.19 -3.33
CA THR A 148 14.78 1.01 -2.34
C THR A 148 14.46 2.48 -2.51
N VAL A 149 14.44 2.98 -3.76
CA VAL A 149 14.00 4.35 -4.06
C VAL A 149 12.56 4.55 -3.59
N GLY A 150 11.66 3.61 -3.90
CA GLY A 150 10.27 3.66 -3.45
C GLY A 150 10.13 3.77 -1.93
N MET A 151 10.86 2.93 -1.18
CA MET A 151 10.91 2.96 0.27
C MET A 151 11.43 4.29 0.82
N MET A 152 12.47 4.86 0.20
CA MET A 152 13.01 6.16 0.60
C MET A 152 11.99 7.28 0.38
N PHE A 153 11.30 7.29 -0.76
CA PHE A 153 10.23 8.26 -1.05
C PHE A 153 9.09 8.12 -0.05
N GLU A 154 8.57 6.90 0.15
CA GLU A 154 7.44 6.65 1.05
C GLU A 154 7.77 7.02 2.50
N ALA A 155 8.90 6.51 3.04
CA ALA A 155 9.33 6.80 4.41
C ALA A 155 9.62 8.29 4.65
N THR A 156 10.24 8.96 3.69
CA THR A 156 10.58 10.38 3.84
C THR A 156 9.34 11.26 3.74
N ALA A 157 8.46 11.00 2.77
CA ALA A 157 7.21 11.73 2.59
C ALA A 157 6.31 11.64 3.82
N ASP A 158 6.15 10.44 4.38
CA ASP A 158 5.34 10.20 5.56
C ASP A 158 5.90 10.90 6.81
N ARG A 159 7.22 10.83 7.03
CA ARG A 159 7.89 11.54 8.13
C ARG A 159 7.74 13.06 8.00
N GLN A 160 7.91 13.59 6.78
CA GLN A 160 7.73 15.02 6.49
C GLN A 160 6.30 15.47 6.83
N MET A 161 5.29 14.70 6.39
CA MET A 161 3.88 15.00 6.65
C MET A 161 3.52 14.85 8.14
N GLU A 162 4.06 13.84 8.82
CA GLU A 162 3.85 13.65 10.26
C GLU A 162 4.43 14.82 11.06
N LYS A 163 5.68 15.22 10.77
CA LYS A 163 6.32 16.38 11.41
C LYS A 163 5.54 17.65 11.15
N PHE A 164 5.13 17.89 9.90
CA PHE A 164 4.34 19.07 9.53
C PHE A 164 3.02 19.14 10.31
N ARG A 165 2.28 18.02 10.38
CA ARG A 165 0.98 17.97 11.06
C ARG A 165 1.07 18.13 12.57
N ASN A 166 2.15 17.65 13.19
CA ASN A 166 2.33 17.71 14.65
C ASN A 166 2.80 19.09 15.14
N ASP A 167 3.24 19.97 14.25
CA ASP A 167 3.63 21.35 14.57
C ASP A 167 2.39 22.27 14.61
N PRO A 168 2.05 22.86 15.78
CA PRO A 168 0.92 23.77 15.91
C PRO A 168 0.96 24.98 14.97
N ALA A 169 2.15 25.44 14.58
CA ALA A 169 2.33 26.57 13.67
C ALA A 169 1.87 26.27 12.23
N ASN A 170 1.65 24.99 11.91
CA ASN A 170 1.19 24.53 10.60
C ASN A 170 -0.31 24.19 10.57
N LYS A 171 -1.05 24.46 11.65
CA LYS A 171 -2.52 24.31 11.65
C LYS A 171 -3.13 25.12 10.50
N GLY A 172 -4.02 24.49 9.74
CA GLY A 172 -4.67 25.11 8.57
C GLY A 172 -3.82 25.21 7.30
N LYS A 173 -2.48 25.13 7.38
CA LYS A 173 -1.58 25.29 6.23
C LYS A 173 -1.51 24.04 5.34
N VAL A 174 -1.07 24.22 4.09
CA VAL A 174 -0.78 23.13 3.14
C VAL A 174 0.69 22.75 3.26
N MET A 175 0.99 21.46 3.23
CA MET A 175 2.37 20.98 3.21
C MET A 175 2.90 21.05 1.76
N ASP A 176 3.76 22.00 1.48
CA ASP A 176 4.37 22.22 0.15
C ASP A 176 5.90 22.23 0.19
N LYS A 177 6.50 21.58 1.20
CA LYS A 177 7.95 21.53 1.45
C LYS A 177 8.51 20.11 1.28
N GLY A 178 9.82 20.01 1.01
CA GLY A 178 10.48 18.71 0.85
C GLY A 178 9.96 17.96 -0.38
N LEU A 179 9.65 16.67 -0.23
CA LEU A 179 9.10 15.87 -1.34
C LEU A 179 7.71 16.35 -1.76
N TRP A 180 6.96 16.93 -0.83
CA TRP A 180 5.65 17.52 -1.10
C TRP A 180 5.73 18.78 -1.97
N ALA A 181 6.91 19.41 -2.11
CA ALA A 181 7.08 20.49 -3.07
C ALA A 181 7.05 19.98 -4.52
N TRP A 182 7.40 18.70 -4.75
CA TRP A 182 7.65 18.15 -6.10
C TRP A 182 6.52 17.22 -6.56
N SER A 183 5.81 16.61 -5.61
CA SER A 183 4.61 15.80 -5.87
C SER A 183 3.61 16.04 -4.75
N ARG A 184 2.31 16.06 -5.07
CA ARG A 184 1.25 16.16 -4.06
C ARG A 184 1.02 14.87 -3.30
N HIS A 185 1.48 13.74 -3.83
CA HIS A 185 1.37 12.42 -3.20
C HIS A 185 2.68 11.62 -3.34
N PRO A 186 3.80 12.13 -2.80
CA PRO A 186 5.10 11.50 -2.98
C PRO A 186 5.21 10.15 -2.25
N ASN A 187 4.41 9.94 -1.20
CA ASN A 187 4.31 8.66 -0.52
C ASN A 187 3.63 7.59 -1.40
N TYR A 188 2.55 7.94 -2.12
CA TYR A 188 1.91 7.02 -3.07
C TYR A 188 2.79 6.71 -4.27
N PHE A 189 3.59 7.68 -4.72
CA PHE A 189 4.62 7.41 -5.73
C PHE A 189 5.65 6.41 -5.22
N GLY A 190 6.12 6.58 -3.98
CA GLY A 190 7.02 5.63 -3.32
C GLY A 190 6.44 4.22 -3.24
N GLU A 191 5.18 4.09 -2.79
CA GLU A 191 4.48 2.81 -2.73
C GLU A 191 4.34 2.17 -4.11
N SER A 192 4.00 2.94 -5.14
CA SER A 192 3.96 2.43 -6.52
C SER A 192 5.32 1.87 -6.95
N LEU A 193 6.42 2.59 -6.70
CA LEU A 193 7.77 2.11 -7.02
C LEU A 193 8.12 0.80 -6.30
N ILE A 194 7.71 0.63 -5.04
CA ILE A 194 7.89 -0.64 -4.31
C ILE A 194 7.27 -1.82 -5.07
N TRP A 195 6.03 -1.67 -5.54
CA TRP A 195 5.32 -2.72 -6.27
C TRP A 195 5.86 -2.94 -7.68
N TRP A 196 6.26 -1.87 -8.37
CA TRP A 196 6.96 -1.98 -9.66
C TRP A 196 8.34 -2.64 -9.51
N GLY A 197 9.05 -2.38 -8.41
CA GLY A 197 10.30 -3.05 -8.07
C GLY A 197 10.12 -4.55 -7.84
N LEU A 198 9.11 -4.96 -7.07
CA LEU A 198 8.75 -6.36 -6.88
C LEU A 198 8.30 -7.04 -8.19
N PHE A 199 7.61 -6.31 -9.07
CA PHE A 199 7.29 -6.81 -10.40
C PHE A 199 8.54 -6.99 -11.27
N CYS A 200 9.54 -6.10 -11.18
CA CYS A 200 10.83 -6.31 -11.87
C CYS A 200 11.51 -7.61 -11.40
N VAL A 201 11.44 -7.94 -10.12
CA VAL A 201 11.90 -9.25 -9.60
C VAL A 201 11.09 -10.39 -10.22
N ALA A 202 9.77 -10.24 -10.36
CA ALA A 202 8.93 -11.24 -11.04
C ALA A 202 9.31 -11.41 -12.52
N LEU A 203 9.68 -10.35 -13.24
CA LEU A 203 10.15 -10.45 -14.64
C LEU A 203 11.39 -11.33 -14.81
N ALA A 204 12.17 -11.55 -13.75
CA ALA A 204 13.33 -12.44 -13.77
C ALA A 204 12.96 -13.93 -13.95
N VAL A 205 11.70 -14.32 -13.72
CA VAL A 205 11.27 -15.72 -13.70
C VAL A 205 10.30 -16.06 -14.84
N PRO A 206 10.20 -17.34 -15.25
CA PRO A 206 9.24 -17.76 -16.27
C PRO A 206 7.82 -17.32 -15.94
N PHE A 207 7.12 -16.79 -16.95
CA PHE A 207 5.74 -16.29 -16.84
C PHE A 207 5.52 -15.09 -15.90
N GLY A 208 6.59 -14.52 -15.32
CA GLY A 208 6.45 -13.36 -14.43
C GLY A 208 5.79 -12.14 -15.07
N TRP A 209 5.97 -11.96 -16.38
CA TRP A 209 5.34 -10.88 -17.15
C TRP A 209 3.81 -10.92 -17.14
N LEU A 210 3.19 -12.10 -16.96
CA LEU A 210 1.73 -12.23 -16.83
C LEU A 210 1.19 -11.55 -15.57
N THR A 211 2.05 -11.26 -14.60
CA THR A 211 1.67 -10.61 -13.34
C THR A 211 1.67 -9.08 -13.41
N LEU A 212 1.80 -8.48 -14.60
CA LEU A 212 1.77 -7.03 -14.81
C LEU A 212 0.54 -6.35 -14.19
N PHE A 213 -0.59 -7.07 -14.09
CA PHE A 213 -1.79 -6.55 -13.44
C PHE A 213 -1.56 -6.19 -11.96
N SER A 214 -0.62 -6.84 -11.26
CA SER A 214 -0.35 -6.58 -9.83
C SER A 214 0.09 -5.13 -9.57
N PRO A 215 1.20 -4.62 -10.16
CA PRO A 215 1.60 -3.22 -9.97
C PRO A 215 0.61 -2.23 -10.61
N LEU A 216 -0.11 -2.63 -11.66
CA LEU A 216 -1.16 -1.80 -12.26
C LEU A 216 -2.36 -1.60 -11.33
N ILE A 217 -2.83 -2.66 -10.67
CA ILE A 217 -3.96 -2.58 -9.72
C ILE A 217 -3.62 -1.63 -8.58
N ILE A 218 -2.48 -1.80 -7.91
CA ILE A 218 -2.13 -0.91 -6.78
C ILE A 218 -1.91 0.53 -7.26
N THR A 219 -1.27 0.74 -8.41
CA THR A 219 -1.09 2.09 -8.97
C THR A 219 -2.45 2.72 -9.30
N PHE A 220 -3.39 1.96 -9.86
CA PHE A 220 -4.75 2.43 -10.11
C PHE A 220 -5.50 2.79 -8.82
N LEU A 221 -5.43 1.94 -7.79
CA LEU A 221 -6.06 2.19 -6.49
C LEU A 221 -5.52 3.48 -5.85
N LEU A 222 -4.19 3.68 -5.88
CA LEU A 222 -3.52 4.87 -5.38
C LEU A 222 -3.91 6.13 -6.14
N LEU A 223 -4.10 6.07 -7.47
CA LEU A 223 -4.44 7.24 -8.27
C LEU A 223 -5.93 7.58 -8.27
N LYS A 224 -6.81 6.57 -8.28
CA LYS A 224 -8.22 6.76 -8.65
C LYS A 224 -9.23 6.42 -7.57
N VAL A 225 -8.95 5.45 -6.70
CA VAL A 225 -9.98 4.90 -5.79
C VAL A 225 -9.80 5.42 -4.37
N SER A 226 -8.65 5.14 -3.75
CA SER A 226 -8.42 5.41 -2.33
C SER A 226 -7.42 6.52 -2.06
N GLY A 227 -6.60 6.89 -3.05
CA GLY A 227 -5.53 7.88 -2.88
C GLY A 227 -5.85 9.26 -3.42
N VAL A 228 -5.21 9.65 -4.52
CA VAL A 228 -5.14 11.03 -5.02
C VAL A 228 -6.52 11.65 -5.24
N ALA A 229 -7.36 11.02 -6.07
CA ALA A 229 -8.62 11.61 -6.50
C ALA A 229 -9.61 11.88 -5.34
N LEU A 230 -9.73 10.94 -4.40
CA LEU A 230 -10.62 11.07 -3.24
C LEU A 230 -10.13 12.17 -2.29
N LEU A 231 -8.82 12.18 -2.02
CA LEU A 231 -8.21 13.14 -1.10
C LEU A 231 -8.25 14.57 -1.65
N GLU A 232 -8.00 14.75 -2.95
CA GLU A 232 -8.05 16.07 -3.58
C GLU A 232 -9.47 16.66 -3.62
N LYS A 233 -10.49 15.82 -3.77
CA LYS A 233 -11.90 16.27 -3.75
C LYS A 233 -12.29 16.86 -2.39
N GLU A 234 -11.72 16.34 -1.30
CA GLU A 234 -12.04 16.80 0.06
C GLU A 234 -11.13 17.90 0.60
N ILE A 235 -9.84 17.93 0.20
CA ILE A 235 -8.88 18.87 0.78
C ILE A 235 -9.13 20.31 0.33
N GLY A 236 -9.53 20.52 -0.93
CA GLY A 236 -9.75 21.87 -1.47
C GLY A 236 -10.71 22.71 -0.63
N ALA A 237 -11.78 22.10 -0.12
CA ALA A 237 -12.75 22.77 0.75
C ALA A 237 -12.25 23.04 2.18
N ARG A 238 -11.17 22.36 2.63
CA ARG A 238 -10.71 22.38 4.04
C ARG A 238 -9.44 23.18 4.26
N ARG A 239 -8.65 23.41 3.22
CA ARG A 239 -7.32 24.03 3.31
C ARG A 239 -7.22 25.22 2.34
N PRO A 240 -7.41 26.45 2.84
CA PRO A 240 -7.12 27.65 2.05
C PRO A 240 -5.70 27.57 1.45
N GLY A 241 -5.57 27.87 0.16
CA GLY A 241 -4.30 27.77 -0.59
C GLY A 241 -4.02 26.40 -1.23
N TYR A 242 -4.85 25.37 -1.01
CA TYR A 242 -4.64 24.07 -1.68
C TYR A 242 -4.83 24.14 -3.20
N GLU A 243 -5.74 24.97 -3.69
CA GLU A 243 -5.94 25.14 -5.13
C GLU A 243 -4.73 25.76 -5.83
N GLU A 244 -4.05 26.70 -5.18
CA GLU A 244 -2.81 27.29 -5.70
C GLU A 244 -1.69 26.25 -5.72
N TYR A 245 -1.56 25.46 -4.66
CA TYR A 245 -0.65 24.33 -4.60
C TYR A 245 -0.95 23.28 -5.68
N ARG A 246 -2.24 22.99 -5.94
CA ARG A 246 -2.70 22.05 -6.97
C ARG A 246 -2.36 22.52 -8.39
N LYS A 247 -2.41 23.81 -8.66
CA LYS A 247 -2.01 24.37 -9.96
C LYS A 247 -0.49 24.30 -10.18
N ARG A 248 0.29 24.33 -9.10
CA ARG A 248 1.75 24.43 -9.14
C ARG A 248 2.49 23.09 -9.12
N VAL A 249 2.01 22.12 -8.33
CA VAL A 249 2.75 20.89 -8.02
C VAL A 249 2.09 19.68 -8.68
N ASN A 250 2.85 18.77 -9.31
CA ASN A 250 2.31 17.57 -9.94
C ASN A 250 1.59 16.66 -8.94
N ALA A 251 0.50 15.99 -9.34
CA ALA A 251 -0.26 15.13 -8.44
C ALA A 251 0.54 13.93 -7.91
N PHE A 252 1.32 13.26 -8.76
CA PHE A 252 1.88 11.94 -8.49
C PHE A 252 3.36 11.85 -8.79
N PHE A 253 3.77 12.16 -10.02
CA PHE A 253 5.18 12.10 -10.40
C PHE A 253 5.94 13.29 -9.81
N PRO A 254 7.04 13.07 -9.09
CA PRO A 254 7.91 14.16 -8.64
C PRO A 254 8.41 14.97 -9.83
N TRP A 255 8.03 16.24 -9.91
CA TRP A 255 8.40 17.13 -11.00
C TRP A 255 8.65 18.55 -10.50
N PHE A 256 9.35 19.35 -11.30
CA PHE A 256 9.55 20.76 -10.99
C PHE A 256 8.19 21.49 -10.89
N PRO A 257 7.97 22.29 -9.83
CA PRO A 257 6.76 23.07 -9.72
C PRO A 257 6.67 24.07 -10.88
N SER A 258 5.47 24.28 -11.43
CA SER A 258 5.27 25.33 -12.42
C SER A 258 5.52 26.71 -11.80
N ARG A 259 6.19 27.60 -12.53
CA ARG A 259 6.35 28.99 -12.11
C ARG A 259 4.99 29.68 -12.28
N GLN A 260 4.55 30.38 -11.23
CA GLN A 260 3.43 31.34 -11.33
C GLN A 260 3.90 32.59 -12.07
#